data_AF-A0A521RGD0-F1
#
_entry.id   AF-A0A521RGD0-F1
#
_cell.length_a   1.000
_cell.length_b   1.000
_cell.length_c   1.000
_cell.angle_alpha   90.00
_cell.angle_beta   90.00
_cell.angle_gamma   90.00
#
_symmetry.space_group_name_H-M   'P 1'
#
loop_
_entity.id
_entity.type
_entity.pdbx_description
1 polymer ?
#
loop_
_entity_poly.entity_id
_entity_poly.type
_entity_poly.pdbx_seq_one_letter_code
_entity_poly.pdbx_strand_id
1 'polypeptide(L)'
;MARFVGGIATSHTPTIGFAVDTKKQADPVWAPIFKDYEPVRQWLKDKAPDVLFYIYNDHVTSFFFDHYSHFALGVDDSYPPADEGGGPRNLPAIKGHPGLARHIASCLTMEEFDLSYFQKKGLDHGAFSPLSLIWPQDPVHGWPGAIVPLQVGVLVFPGPTARRCYKLGQALRRAIDSYPEDIKVAIVGTGGLSHQVHGERSGFNNTPWDMEFLDLLEKDPEQLTKLTVAQFAERGGMEGAEVIMWLIMRGAMAPKVKKLHQAYYLPSMTAISAVIYEDDPTSLPPAVESPAAYRTRAAQELAGVEKLEGSYPFTLERSLKAYRLNDFLHRLIEPGFRQRFLEDPEPLFAEHGLTDEEKDLIRRRDWRKLMHYGVIFFMLEKFAAVIGTTNLHVYAAMRGEPLEEFLKTRKTKVLYSVAGKDAGKTDWDKK
;
A
#
# COMPACT_ATOMS: atom_id res chain seq x y z
N MET A 1 0.14 19.37 13.07
CA MET A 1 -0.52 18.91 11.82
C MET A 1 0.55 18.72 10.80
N ALA A 2 0.39 17.73 9.93
CA ALA A 2 1.42 17.40 8.97
C ALA A 2 1.59 18.54 7.97
N ARG A 3 2.80 18.64 7.45
CA ARG A 3 3.22 19.67 6.50
C ARG A 3 3.64 19.00 5.20
N PHE A 4 2.89 19.24 4.14
CA PHE A 4 3.35 18.90 2.79
C PHE A 4 4.55 19.77 2.42
N VAL A 5 5.67 19.15 2.02
CA VAL A 5 6.93 19.88 1.72
C VAL A 5 7.26 20.00 0.24
N GLY A 6 6.56 19.25 -0.63
CA GLY A 6 6.75 19.26 -2.08
C GLY A 6 6.58 17.89 -2.72
N GLY A 7 6.75 17.85 -4.03
CA GLY A 7 6.55 16.67 -4.87
C GLY A 7 7.76 16.37 -5.73
N ILE A 8 8.06 15.08 -5.88
CA ILE A 8 9.03 14.56 -6.84
C ILE A 8 8.26 13.69 -7.83
N ALA A 9 8.58 13.81 -9.11
CA ALA A 9 8.24 12.76 -10.07
C ALA A 9 9.52 12.19 -10.67
N THR A 10 9.58 10.87 -10.86
CA THR A 10 10.81 10.19 -11.29
C THR A 10 10.54 8.85 -12.00
N SER A 11 11.33 8.52 -13.02
CA SER A 11 11.28 7.18 -13.63
C SER A 11 11.67 6.09 -12.63
N HIS A 12 11.12 4.87 -12.82
CA HIS A 12 11.40 3.72 -11.93
C HIS A 12 12.00 2.48 -12.60
N THR A 13 12.46 2.60 -13.84
CA THR A 13 13.05 1.48 -14.59
C THR A 13 14.06 0.69 -13.74
N PRO A 14 14.07 -0.65 -13.80
CA PRO A 14 14.99 -1.47 -13.01
C PRO A 14 16.47 -1.20 -13.35
N THR A 15 16.73 -0.56 -14.50
CA THR A 15 18.06 -0.12 -14.91
C THR A 15 18.71 0.88 -13.93
N ILE A 16 17.92 1.70 -13.23
CA ILE A 16 18.42 2.60 -12.17
C ILE A 16 18.94 1.78 -11.00
N GLY A 17 18.15 0.84 -10.48
CA GLY A 17 18.54 -0.07 -9.41
C GLY A 17 19.78 -0.89 -9.78
N PHE A 18 19.83 -1.44 -11.00
CA PHE A 18 21.02 -2.11 -11.52
C PHE A 18 22.26 -1.22 -11.49
N ALA A 19 22.16 0.04 -11.95
CA ALA A 19 23.28 0.96 -11.98
C ALA A 19 23.78 1.33 -10.56
N VAL A 20 22.86 1.48 -9.60
CA VAL A 20 23.20 1.68 -8.18
C VAL A 20 23.95 0.47 -7.62
N ASP A 21 23.36 -0.72 -7.77
CA ASP A 21 23.85 -1.97 -7.17
C ASP A 21 25.21 -2.39 -7.76
N THR A 22 25.43 -2.13 -9.07
CA THR A 22 26.69 -2.42 -9.78
C THR A 22 27.69 -1.28 -9.78
N LYS A 23 27.46 -0.24 -8.98
CA LYS A 23 28.37 0.89 -8.75
C LYS A 23 28.78 1.64 -10.03
N LYS A 24 27.80 1.95 -10.88
CA LYS A 24 27.99 2.61 -12.19
C LYS A 24 28.17 4.13 -12.12
N GLN A 25 28.35 4.72 -10.94
CA GLN A 25 28.42 6.17 -10.77
C GLN A 25 29.56 6.85 -11.55
N ALA A 26 30.66 6.13 -11.79
CA ALA A 26 31.80 6.60 -12.57
C ALA A 26 31.78 6.16 -14.05
N ASP A 27 30.81 5.34 -14.45
CA ASP A 27 30.67 4.86 -15.82
C ASP A 27 30.18 6.03 -16.71
N PRO A 28 30.88 6.40 -17.81
CA PRO A 28 30.53 7.58 -18.61
C PRO A 28 29.10 7.59 -19.17
N VAL A 29 28.48 6.42 -19.34
CA VAL A 29 27.10 6.31 -19.83
C VAL A 29 26.09 6.59 -18.71
N TRP A 30 26.41 6.20 -17.47
CA TRP A 30 25.50 6.31 -16.33
C TRP A 30 25.75 7.54 -15.46
N ALA A 31 26.98 8.05 -15.43
CA ALA A 31 27.39 9.22 -14.65
C ALA A 31 26.48 10.44 -14.87
N PRO A 32 26.00 10.76 -16.09
CA PRO A 32 25.03 11.84 -16.30
C PRO A 32 23.73 11.64 -15.51
N ILE A 33 23.19 10.41 -15.45
CA ILE A 33 21.96 10.09 -14.70
C ILE A 33 22.20 10.35 -13.21
N PHE A 34 23.29 9.84 -12.64
CA PHE A 34 23.58 10.03 -11.22
C PHE A 34 23.74 11.51 -10.85
N LYS A 35 24.41 12.28 -11.71
CA LYS A 35 24.60 13.72 -11.55
C LYS A 35 23.26 14.46 -11.62
N ASP A 36 22.43 14.13 -12.60
CA ASP A 36 21.11 14.73 -12.77
C ASP A 36 20.16 14.42 -11.59
N TYR A 37 20.43 13.38 -10.81
CA TYR A 37 19.68 13.03 -9.60
C TYR A 37 20.30 13.61 -8.30
N GLU A 38 21.46 14.27 -8.35
CA GLU A 38 22.04 14.96 -7.18
C GLU A 38 21.09 16.03 -6.58
N PRO A 39 20.44 16.90 -7.38
CA PRO A 39 19.50 17.88 -6.82
C PRO A 39 18.30 17.24 -6.12
N VAL A 40 17.84 16.06 -6.58
CA VAL A 40 16.74 15.32 -5.95
C VAL A 40 17.16 14.79 -4.57
N ARG A 41 18.34 14.17 -4.50
CA ARG A 41 18.93 13.70 -3.23
C ARG A 41 19.14 14.86 -2.26
N GLN A 42 19.69 15.96 -2.75
CA GLN A 42 19.98 17.14 -1.94
C GLN A 42 18.68 17.76 -1.42
N TRP A 43 17.65 17.89 -2.27
CA TRP A 43 16.34 18.38 -1.86
C TRP A 43 15.70 17.51 -0.77
N LEU A 44 15.74 16.17 -0.91
CA LEU A 44 15.23 15.26 0.12
C LEU A 44 16.01 15.38 1.43
N LYS A 45 17.32 15.57 1.36
CA LYS A 45 18.16 15.82 2.54
C LYS A 45 17.81 17.15 3.22
N ASP A 46 17.61 18.21 2.45
CA ASP A 46 17.33 19.56 2.97
C ASP A 46 15.90 19.66 3.53
N LYS A 47 14.92 19.08 2.84
CA LYS A 47 13.54 19.02 3.33
C LYS A 47 13.38 18.04 4.48
N ALA A 48 14.21 16.99 4.52
CA ALA A 48 14.18 15.92 5.52
C ALA A 48 12.75 15.46 5.84
N PRO A 49 11.97 14.97 4.86
CA PRO A 49 10.62 14.48 5.11
C PRO A 49 10.65 13.29 6.06
N ASP A 50 9.71 13.23 7.00
CA ASP A 50 9.55 12.09 7.90
C ASP A 50 8.90 10.90 7.15
N VAL A 51 8.04 11.22 6.16
CA VAL A 51 7.34 10.23 5.34
C VAL A 51 7.35 10.63 3.86
N LEU A 52 7.63 9.65 2.98
CA LEU A 52 7.28 9.76 1.56
C LEU A 52 5.95 9.04 1.30
N PHE A 53 4.93 9.77 0.83
CA PHE A 53 3.79 9.12 0.21
C PHE A 53 4.20 8.72 -1.22
N TYR A 54 4.28 7.42 -1.47
CA TYR A 54 5.06 6.87 -2.57
C TYR A 54 4.16 6.15 -3.58
N ILE A 55 3.93 6.77 -4.73
CA ILE A 55 3.02 6.29 -5.78
C ILE A 55 3.84 5.54 -6.82
N TYR A 56 3.52 4.27 -7.04
CA TYR A 56 4.18 3.40 -8.00
C TYR A 56 3.17 2.39 -8.57
N ASN A 57 3.57 1.59 -9.56
CA ASN A 57 2.86 0.35 -9.89
C ASN A 57 3.77 -0.85 -9.65
N ASP A 58 3.17 -1.94 -9.19
CA ASP A 58 3.79 -3.26 -9.15
C ASP A 58 3.75 -3.89 -10.55
N HIS A 59 4.85 -4.54 -10.93
CA HIS A 59 5.07 -5.16 -12.23
C HIS A 59 4.75 -6.64 -12.19
N VAL A 60 3.57 -6.98 -11.65
CA VAL A 60 3.03 -8.34 -11.56
C VAL A 60 3.92 -9.25 -10.70
N THR A 61 4.39 -8.72 -9.56
CA THR A 61 5.20 -9.44 -8.58
C THR A 61 4.38 -9.70 -7.32
N SER A 62 4.07 -8.64 -6.57
CA SER A 62 3.26 -8.75 -5.35
C SER A 62 1.76 -8.69 -5.63
N PHE A 63 1.36 -8.15 -6.77
CA PHE A 63 -0.03 -8.03 -7.21
C PHE A 63 -0.23 -8.79 -8.51
N PHE A 64 -0.72 -10.01 -8.39
CA PHE A 64 -0.95 -10.90 -9.53
C PHE A 64 -2.37 -10.74 -10.10
N PHE A 65 -2.61 -11.32 -11.27
CA PHE A 65 -3.85 -11.10 -12.03
C PHE A 65 -5.12 -11.64 -11.37
N ASP A 66 -5.01 -12.56 -10.42
CA ASP A 66 -6.14 -13.10 -9.65
C ASP A 66 -6.73 -12.05 -8.70
N HIS A 67 -5.93 -11.09 -8.24
CA HIS A 67 -6.38 -9.94 -7.46
C HIS A 67 -5.53 -8.70 -7.77
N TYR A 68 -5.98 -7.92 -8.76
CA TYR A 68 -5.32 -6.70 -9.23
C TYR A 68 -6.24 -5.49 -9.07
N SER A 69 -5.85 -4.53 -8.22
CA SER A 69 -6.69 -3.39 -7.84
C SER A 69 -6.19 -2.07 -8.45
N HIS A 70 -7.09 -1.09 -8.63
CA HIS A 70 -6.70 0.21 -9.19
C HIS A 70 -5.84 1.04 -8.23
N PHE A 71 -6.18 1.04 -6.94
CA PHE A 71 -5.50 1.83 -5.90
C PHE A 71 -5.32 0.96 -4.64
N ALA A 72 -4.14 0.37 -4.48
CA ALA A 72 -3.80 -0.44 -3.30
C ALA A 72 -2.91 0.36 -2.35
N LEU A 73 -3.45 0.72 -1.18
CA LEU A 73 -2.73 1.46 -0.15
C LEU A 73 -2.02 0.50 0.81
N GLY A 74 -0.72 0.67 0.97
CA GLY A 74 0.06 -0.05 1.96
C GLY A 74 -0.24 0.47 3.37
N VAL A 75 -0.66 -0.44 4.24
CA VAL A 75 -1.04 -0.13 5.63
C VAL A 75 -0.16 -0.89 6.65
N ASP A 76 0.95 -1.47 6.18
CA ASP A 76 1.94 -2.17 6.99
C ASP A 76 2.93 -1.22 7.67
N ASP A 77 3.68 -1.76 8.63
CA ASP A 77 4.75 -1.07 9.36
C ASP A 77 6.15 -1.26 8.76
N SER A 78 6.31 -2.16 7.80
CA SER A 78 7.60 -2.47 7.17
C SER A 78 7.41 -3.15 5.81
N TYR A 79 8.22 -2.78 4.83
CA TYR A 79 8.18 -3.29 3.46
C TYR A 79 9.57 -3.78 3.00
N PRO A 80 9.78 -5.09 2.78
CA PRO A 80 11.02 -5.61 2.21
C PRO A 80 11.04 -5.49 0.67
N PRO A 81 12.21 -5.55 0.02
CA PRO A 81 12.29 -5.79 -1.42
C PRO A 81 11.62 -7.10 -1.79
N ALA A 82 10.78 -7.09 -2.83
CA ALA A 82 10.20 -8.29 -3.40
C ALA A 82 11.28 -9.13 -4.12
N ASP A 83 11.03 -10.43 -4.22
CA ASP A 83 11.76 -11.30 -5.15
C ASP A 83 11.07 -11.23 -6.52
N GLU A 84 11.79 -10.73 -7.51
CA GLU A 84 11.30 -10.58 -8.89
C GLU A 84 11.76 -11.74 -9.80
N GLY A 85 12.11 -12.89 -9.20
CA GLY A 85 12.61 -14.09 -9.89
C GLY A 85 14.13 -14.23 -9.88
N GLY A 86 14.84 -13.22 -9.37
CA GLY A 86 16.30 -13.18 -9.24
C GLY A 86 16.81 -13.21 -7.80
N GLY A 87 15.94 -13.48 -6.82
CA GLY A 87 16.19 -13.21 -5.41
C GLY A 87 15.87 -11.75 -5.05
N PRO A 88 15.52 -11.46 -3.79
CA PRO A 88 15.29 -10.09 -3.34
C PRO A 88 16.59 -9.28 -3.37
N ARG A 89 16.50 -8.00 -3.75
CA ARG A 89 17.64 -7.07 -3.70
C ARG A 89 18.19 -6.95 -2.26
N ASN A 90 19.50 -6.78 -2.13
CA ASN A 90 20.16 -6.59 -0.84
C ASN A 90 19.97 -5.17 -0.28
N LEU A 91 18.74 -4.83 0.05
CA LEU A 91 18.34 -3.58 0.69
C LEU A 91 17.57 -3.90 1.97
N PRO A 92 17.74 -3.12 3.05
CA PRO A 92 16.94 -3.30 4.25
C PRO A 92 15.47 -2.97 3.94
N ALA A 93 14.55 -3.59 4.69
CA ALA A 93 13.15 -3.22 4.62
C ALA A 93 12.97 -1.74 5.02
N ILE A 94 12.11 -1.03 4.31
CA ILE A 94 11.76 0.36 4.62
C ILE A 94 10.56 0.40 5.58
N LYS A 95 10.62 1.29 6.56
CA LYS A 95 9.53 1.49 7.52
C LYS A 95 8.28 1.99 6.80
N GLY A 96 7.13 1.46 7.19
CA GLY A 96 5.83 2.02 6.87
C GLY A 96 5.40 3.07 7.89
N HIS A 97 4.35 3.84 7.56
CA HIS A 97 3.73 4.77 8.51
C HIS A 97 2.23 4.47 8.72
N PRO A 98 1.87 3.49 9.56
CA PRO A 98 0.49 3.03 9.72
C PRO A 98 -0.50 4.10 10.21
N GLY A 99 -0.07 5.05 11.03
CA GLY A 99 -0.93 6.16 11.50
C GLY A 99 -1.46 7.00 10.33
N LEU A 100 -0.53 7.59 9.57
CA LEU A 100 -0.81 8.31 8.34
C LEU A 100 -1.57 7.46 7.30
N ALA A 101 -1.20 6.20 7.05
CA ALA A 101 -1.89 5.35 6.08
C ALA A 101 -3.37 5.14 6.45
N ARG A 102 -3.67 4.88 7.74
CA ARG A 102 -5.05 4.76 8.24
C ARG A 102 -5.85 6.05 8.07
N HIS A 103 -5.24 7.18 8.41
CA HIS A 103 -5.85 8.49 8.24
C HIS A 103 -6.18 8.77 6.77
N ILE A 104 -5.22 8.53 5.87
CA ILE A 104 -5.43 8.69 4.42
C ILE A 104 -6.52 7.75 3.91
N ALA A 105 -6.55 6.49 4.35
CA ALA A 105 -7.60 5.54 3.99
C ALA A 105 -8.99 6.09 4.35
N SER A 106 -9.19 6.52 5.59
CA SER A 106 -10.47 7.10 6.04
C SER A 106 -10.87 8.32 5.22
N CYS A 107 -9.92 9.22 4.94
CA CYS A 107 -10.17 10.43 4.17
C CYS A 107 -10.53 10.14 2.72
N LEU A 108 -9.79 9.26 2.05
CA LEU A 108 -10.04 8.91 0.64
C LEU A 108 -11.36 8.14 0.48
N THR A 109 -11.69 7.22 1.38
CA THR A 109 -13.00 6.53 1.37
C THR A 109 -14.15 7.51 1.59
N MET A 110 -14.00 8.47 2.52
CA MET A 110 -14.97 9.55 2.72
C MET A 110 -15.12 10.46 1.48
N GLU A 111 -14.07 10.60 0.68
CA GLU A 111 -14.07 11.31 -0.62
C GLU A 111 -14.53 10.43 -1.79
N GLU A 112 -15.17 9.29 -1.49
CA GLU A 112 -15.74 8.34 -2.46
C GLU A 112 -14.70 7.69 -3.40
N PHE A 113 -13.47 7.49 -2.91
CA PHE A 113 -12.50 6.62 -3.57
C PHE A 113 -12.53 5.20 -3.00
N ASP A 114 -12.71 4.24 -3.90
CA ASP A 114 -12.57 2.82 -3.59
C ASP A 114 -11.09 2.46 -3.47
N LEU A 115 -10.71 1.86 -2.33
CA LEU A 115 -9.34 1.44 -2.05
C LEU A 115 -9.26 -0.07 -1.82
N SER A 116 -8.09 -0.62 -2.12
CA SER A 116 -7.62 -1.88 -1.56
C SER A 116 -6.55 -1.60 -0.51
N TYR A 117 -6.40 -2.50 0.46
CA TYR A 117 -5.38 -2.40 1.51
C TYR A 117 -4.47 -3.61 1.47
N PHE A 118 -3.16 -3.40 1.64
CA PHE A 118 -2.20 -4.51 1.66
C PHE A 118 -1.18 -4.42 2.79
N GLN A 119 -0.72 -5.59 3.23
CA GLN A 119 0.28 -5.81 4.28
C GLN A 119 1.13 -7.04 3.91
N LYS A 120 2.36 -7.11 4.45
CA LYS A 120 3.32 -8.23 4.29
C LYS A 120 3.58 -8.66 2.85
N LYS A 121 3.51 -7.70 1.92
CA LYS A 121 3.99 -7.86 0.54
C LYS A 121 5.31 -7.13 0.39
N GLY A 122 6.23 -7.70 -0.39
CA GLY A 122 7.43 -6.99 -0.81
C GLY A 122 7.08 -5.90 -1.82
N LEU A 123 7.88 -4.84 -1.89
CA LEU A 123 7.78 -3.86 -2.98
C LEU A 123 8.80 -4.21 -4.05
N ASP A 124 8.40 -4.14 -5.31
CA ASP A 124 9.27 -4.44 -6.45
C ASP A 124 10.14 -3.24 -6.85
N HIS A 125 10.77 -3.33 -8.02
CA HIS A 125 11.60 -2.27 -8.57
C HIS A 125 10.86 -0.95 -8.79
N GLY A 126 9.54 -0.93 -8.99
CA GLY A 126 8.77 0.31 -9.12
C GLY A 126 8.94 1.21 -7.90
N ALA A 127 9.12 0.61 -6.72
CA ALA A 127 9.51 1.32 -5.50
C ALA A 127 11.03 1.40 -5.35
N PHE A 128 11.71 0.26 -5.15
CA PHE A 128 13.08 0.27 -4.65
C PHE A 128 14.13 0.71 -5.67
N SER A 129 13.83 0.72 -6.98
CA SER A 129 14.79 1.16 -8.00
C SER A 129 15.14 2.65 -7.82
N PRO A 130 14.21 3.60 -8.01
CA PRO A 130 14.50 5.01 -7.80
C PRO A 130 14.73 5.36 -6.32
N LEU A 131 14.06 4.68 -5.37
CA LEU A 131 14.24 4.95 -3.95
C LEU A 131 15.69 4.75 -3.50
N SER A 132 16.35 3.67 -3.96
CA SER A 132 17.77 3.39 -3.69
C SER A 132 18.72 4.46 -4.26
N LEU A 133 18.28 5.23 -5.25
CA LEU A 133 19.02 6.35 -5.83
C LEU A 133 18.73 7.66 -5.10
N ILE A 134 17.46 8.00 -4.84
CA ILE A 134 17.06 9.34 -4.38
C ILE A 134 17.06 9.50 -2.87
N TRP A 135 16.85 8.42 -2.12
CA TRP A 135 16.76 8.47 -0.67
C TRP A 135 17.60 7.36 -0.04
N PRO A 136 18.91 7.30 -0.36
CA PRO A 136 19.74 6.16 -0.04
C PRO A 136 19.79 5.91 1.47
N GLN A 137 19.75 4.63 1.82
CA GLN A 137 19.88 4.14 3.18
C GLN A 137 21.28 4.41 3.74
N ASP A 138 21.33 4.71 5.03
CA ASP A 138 22.56 4.71 5.82
C ASP A 138 22.89 3.28 6.28
N PRO A 139 24.16 2.83 6.23
CA PRO A 139 24.55 1.48 6.66
C PRO A 139 24.25 1.15 8.14
N VAL A 140 24.14 2.16 9.01
CA VAL A 140 23.91 2.01 10.46
C VAL A 140 22.45 2.24 10.80
N HIS A 141 21.84 3.28 10.23
CA HIS A 141 20.51 3.76 10.62
C HIS A 141 19.38 3.33 9.67
N GLY A 142 19.71 2.73 8.52
CA GLY A 142 18.73 2.32 7.52
C GLY A 142 18.19 3.51 6.70
N TRP A 143 16.94 3.40 6.24
CA TRP A 143 16.31 4.45 5.45
C TRP A 143 16.08 5.73 6.28
N PRO A 144 16.18 6.95 5.69
CA PRO A 144 16.09 8.20 6.46
C PRO A 144 14.73 8.46 7.12
N GLY A 145 13.66 7.82 6.64
CA GLY A 145 12.30 7.95 7.18
C GLY A 145 11.41 6.77 6.77
N ALA A 146 10.10 7.00 6.78
CA ALA A 146 9.10 5.99 6.44
C ALA A 146 8.45 6.24 5.07
N ILE A 147 7.69 5.27 4.58
CA ILE A 147 6.85 5.40 3.39
C ILE A 147 5.40 5.04 3.67
N VAL A 148 4.51 5.59 2.85
CA VAL A 148 3.14 5.08 2.65
C VAL A 148 3.00 4.77 1.17
N PRO A 149 3.15 3.50 0.74
CA PRO A 149 3.11 3.15 -0.67
C PRO A 149 1.66 3.11 -1.17
N LEU A 150 1.43 3.68 -2.34
CA LEU A 150 0.21 3.53 -3.12
C LEU A 150 0.58 2.81 -4.42
N GLN A 151 0.23 1.53 -4.51
CA GLN A 151 0.30 0.79 -5.76
C GLN A 151 -0.89 1.18 -6.64
N VAL A 152 -0.62 1.47 -7.92
CA VAL A 152 -1.64 1.83 -8.90
C VAL A 152 -1.71 0.76 -9.98
N GLY A 153 -2.88 0.18 -10.18
CA GLY A 153 -3.12 -0.84 -11.20
C GLY A 153 -3.23 -0.24 -12.60
N VAL A 154 -2.09 -0.05 -13.27
CA VAL A 154 -2.00 0.55 -14.62
C VAL A 154 -1.72 -0.45 -15.74
N LEU A 155 -1.46 -1.72 -15.41
CA LEU A 155 -1.07 -2.74 -16.39
C LEU A 155 -2.25 -3.58 -16.93
N VAL A 156 -3.33 -3.70 -16.16
CA VAL A 156 -4.53 -4.47 -16.54
C VAL A 156 -5.67 -3.50 -16.84
N PHE A 157 -6.23 -3.60 -18.05
CA PHE A 157 -7.28 -2.70 -18.52
C PHE A 157 -8.69 -3.29 -18.33
N PRO A 158 -9.70 -2.47 -17.99
CA PRO A 158 -9.65 -1.01 -17.83
C PRO A 158 -8.93 -0.57 -16.54
N GLY A 159 -7.95 0.33 -16.69
CA GLY A 159 -7.25 0.99 -15.58
C GLY A 159 -7.90 2.32 -15.17
N PRO A 160 -7.37 3.01 -14.15
CA PRO A 160 -7.87 4.32 -13.76
C PRO A 160 -7.65 5.36 -14.88
N THR A 161 -8.57 6.33 -14.99
CA THR A 161 -8.39 7.45 -15.92
C THR A 161 -7.43 8.50 -15.34
N ALA A 162 -6.75 9.25 -16.19
CA ALA A 162 -5.90 10.38 -15.80
C ALA A 162 -6.64 11.39 -14.90
N ARG A 163 -7.93 11.65 -15.18
CA ARG A 163 -8.79 12.48 -14.34
C ARG A 163 -9.03 11.89 -12.95
N ARG A 164 -9.23 10.58 -12.84
CA ARG A 164 -9.41 9.90 -11.54
C ARG A 164 -8.12 9.98 -10.71
N CYS A 165 -6.96 9.78 -11.34
CA CYS A 165 -5.65 9.96 -10.69
C CYS A 165 -5.45 11.40 -10.17
N TYR A 166 -5.73 12.41 -11.00
CA TYR A 166 -5.60 13.81 -10.59
C TYR A 166 -6.52 14.18 -9.41
N LYS A 167 -7.79 13.75 -9.46
CA LYS A 167 -8.73 13.94 -8.34
C LYS A 167 -8.30 13.23 -7.06
N LEU A 168 -7.72 12.03 -7.17
CA LEU A 168 -7.16 11.31 -6.03
C LEU A 168 -6.04 12.12 -5.37
N GLY A 169 -5.17 12.74 -6.16
CA GLY A 169 -4.16 13.68 -5.67
C GLY A 169 -4.76 14.84 -4.87
N GLN A 170 -5.84 15.45 -5.36
CA GLN A 170 -6.51 16.55 -4.66
C GLN A 170 -7.07 16.12 -3.30
N ALA A 171 -7.69 14.94 -3.23
CA ALA A 171 -8.17 14.36 -1.98
C ALA A 171 -7.02 13.98 -1.04
N LEU A 172 -5.94 13.41 -1.58
CA LEU A 172 -4.71 13.08 -0.85
C LEU A 172 -4.09 14.30 -0.18
N ARG A 173 -4.08 15.47 -0.84
CA ARG A 173 -3.58 16.70 -0.22
C ARG A 173 -4.36 17.06 1.04
N ARG A 174 -5.70 17.06 0.96
CA ARG A 174 -6.56 17.35 2.13
C ARG A 174 -6.36 16.31 3.24
N ALA A 175 -6.16 15.04 2.88
CA ALA A 175 -5.83 14.00 3.83
C ALA A 175 -4.49 14.26 4.54
N ILE A 176 -3.43 14.60 3.81
CA ILE A 176 -2.12 14.92 4.41
C ILE A 176 -2.23 16.15 5.32
N ASP A 177 -2.78 17.27 4.83
CA ASP A 177 -2.87 18.52 5.61
C ASP A 177 -3.73 18.39 6.87
N SER A 178 -4.66 17.43 6.90
CA SER A 178 -5.52 17.16 8.05
C SER A 178 -4.94 16.18 9.06
N TYR A 179 -3.82 15.50 8.77
CA TYR A 179 -3.18 14.58 9.71
C TYR A 179 -2.68 15.34 10.95
N PRO A 180 -3.00 14.88 12.18
CA PRO A 180 -2.82 15.71 13.38
C PRO A 180 -1.37 15.89 13.82
N GLU A 181 -0.49 14.92 13.57
CA GLU A 181 0.92 14.95 14.00
C GLU A 181 1.74 15.97 13.20
N ASP A 182 2.72 16.64 13.82
CA ASP A 182 3.63 17.56 13.11
C ASP A 182 4.78 16.79 12.46
N ILE A 183 4.50 16.24 11.29
CA ILE A 183 5.46 15.54 10.43
C ILE A 183 5.53 16.19 9.06
N LYS A 184 6.67 16.09 8.39
CA LYS A 184 6.87 16.54 7.02
C LYS A 184 6.59 15.38 6.06
N VAL A 185 5.71 15.62 5.08
CA VAL A 185 5.35 14.63 4.06
C VAL A 185 5.74 15.17 2.69
N ALA A 186 6.52 14.39 1.95
CA ALA A 186 6.72 14.62 0.51
C ALA A 186 5.96 13.54 -0.28
N ILE A 187 5.57 13.87 -1.51
CA ILE A 187 4.92 12.90 -2.41
C ILE A 187 5.89 12.55 -3.54
N VAL A 188 6.02 11.26 -3.84
CA VAL A 188 6.82 10.78 -4.97
C VAL A 188 5.89 10.07 -5.95
N GLY A 189 5.82 10.53 -7.19
CA GLY A 189 5.14 9.85 -8.29
C GLY A 189 6.14 9.17 -9.21
N THR A 190 6.08 7.85 -9.34
CA THR A 190 7.05 7.12 -10.16
C THR A 190 6.52 6.68 -11.52
N GLY A 191 7.41 6.12 -12.35
CA GLY A 191 7.12 5.60 -13.68
C GLY A 191 7.46 6.58 -14.81
N GLY A 192 7.22 6.16 -16.05
CA GLY A 192 7.46 6.95 -17.24
C GLY A 192 8.95 7.15 -17.58
N LEU A 193 9.27 8.05 -18.51
CA LEU A 193 8.35 8.74 -19.44
C LEU A 193 8.08 7.85 -20.65
N SER A 194 8.34 8.31 -21.88
CA SER A 194 8.10 7.49 -23.06
C SER A 194 8.92 6.19 -23.04
N HIS A 195 8.22 5.07 -23.19
CA HIS A 195 8.78 3.74 -23.40
C HIS A 195 7.70 2.75 -23.82
N GLN A 196 8.11 1.72 -24.55
CA GLN A 196 7.32 0.53 -24.78
C GLN A 196 8.23 -0.69 -24.71
N VAL A 197 7.83 -1.71 -23.95
CA VAL A 197 8.68 -2.89 -23.67
C VAL A 197 8.10 -4.21 -24.18
N HIS A 198 6.89 -4.19 -24.74
CA HIS A 198 6.26 -5.37 -25.34
C HIS A 198 5.97 -5.21 -26.84
N GLY A 199 5.86 -6.35 -27.54
CA GLY A 199 5.46 -6.45 -28.95
C GLY A 199 6.47 -5.86 -29.94
N GLU A 200 6.10 -5.80 -31.21
CA GLU A 200 6.94 -5.33 -32.32
C GLU A 200 7.25 -3.83 -32.25
N ARG A 201 6.53 -3.07 -31.42
CA ARG A 201 6.77 -1.64 -31.15
C ARG A 201 7.68 -1.40 -29.92
N SER A 202 8.24 -2.46 -29.34
CA SER A 202 9.22 -2.36 -28.25
C SER A 202 10.43 -1.49 -28.67
N GLY A 203 10.85 -0.60 -27.78
CA GLY A 203 11.91 0.40 -28.04
C GLY A 203 11.38 1.74 -28.56
N PHE A 204 10.05 1.94 -28.59
CA PHE A 204 9.47 3.24 -28.91
C PHE A 204 9.75 4.28 -27.82
N ASN A 205 10.18 5.47 -28.23
CA ASN A 205 10.32 6.66 -27.40
C ASN A 205 9.83 7.91 -28.18
N ASN A 206 9.52 8.98 -27.46
CA ASN A 206 9.06 10.24 -28.04
C ASN A 206 9.46 11.45 -27.17
N THR A 207 10.72 11.86 -27.27
CA THR A 207 11.23 13.03 -26.52
C THR A 207 10.40 14.31 -26.69
N PRO A 208 9.91 14.68 -27.90
CA PRO A 208 9.00 15.82 -28.03
C PRO A 208 7.76 15.73 -27.14
N TRP A 209 7.10 14.56 -27.10
CA TRP A 209 5.98 14.33 -26.20
C TRP A 209 6.39 14.35 -24.73
N ASP A 210 7.54 13.79 -24.38
CA ASP A 210 8.03 13.80 -23.00
C ASP A 210 8.22 15.25 -22.50
N MET A 211 8.77 16.13 -23.34
CA MET A 211 8.93 17.54 -23.00
C MET A 211 7.59 18.28 -22.92
N GLU A 212 6.65 17.99 -23.83
CA GLU A 212 5.28 18.51 -23.76
C GLU A 212 4.57 18.06 -22.48
N PHE A 213 4.68 16.78 -22.13
CA PHE A 213 4.10 16.21 -20.91
C PHE A 213 4.66 16.89 -19.66
N LEU A 214 6.00 17.06 -19.57
CA LEU A 214 6.63 17.75 -18.44
C LEU A 214 6.18 19.21 -18.32
N ASP A 215 6.06 19.93 -19.45
CA ASP A 215 5.59 21.32 -19.48
C ASP A 215 4.12 21.43 -19.04
N LEU A 216 3.26 20.55 -19.56
CA LEU A 216 1.85 20.48 -19.17
C LEU A 216 1.69 20.06 -17.70
N LEU A 217 2.46 19.09 -17.22
CA LEU A 217 2.43 18.67 -15.82
C LEU A 217 2.76 19.83 -14.88
N GLU A 218 3.74 20.65 -15.23
CA GLU A 218 4.10 21.85 -14.47
C GLU A 218 2.99 22.91 -14.54
N LYS A 219 2.60 23.31 -15.75
CA LYS A 219 1.86 24.56 -16.00
C LYS A 219 0.35 24.39 -16.14
N ASP A 220 -0.10 23.29 -16.71
CA ASP A 220 -1.51 23.03 -17.01
C ASP A 220 -1.86 21.53 -16.96
N PRO A 221 -1.78 20.90 -15.77
CA PRO A 221 -2.00 19.46 -15.63
C PRO A 221 -3.43 19.04 -15.98
N GLU A 222 -4.39 19.97 -16.00
CA GLU A 222 -5.77 19.67 -16.38
C GLU A 222 -5.90 19.24 -17.84
N GLN A 223 -5.03 19.70 -18.74
CA GLN A 223 -5.04 19.21 -20.13
C GLN A 223 -4.73 17.71 -20.20
N LEU A 224 -3.78 17.23 -19.39
CA LEU A 224 -3.43 15.82 -19.31
C LEU A 224 -4.60 14.96 -18.80
N THR A 225 -5.49 15.51 -17.97
CA THR A 225 -6.69 14.80 -17.47
C THR A 225 -7.77 14.55 -18.54
N LYS A 226 -7.63 15.16 -19.73
CA LYS A 226 -8.56 15.01 -20.86
C LYS A 226 -8.14 13.90 -21.81
N LEU A 227 -6.90 13.42 -21.71
CA LEU A 227 -6.36 12.38 -22.56
C LEU A 227 -6.83 10.99 -22.11
N THR A 228 -7.13 10.13 -23.07
CA THR A 228 -7.39 8.70 -22.84
C THR A 228 -6.08 7.93 -22.70
N VAL A 229 -6.13 6.73 -22.10
CA VAL A 229 -4.98 5.82 -22.04
C VAL A 229 -4.42 5.55 -23.44
N ALA A 230 -5.29 5.37 -24.43
CA ALA A 230 -4.86 5.16 -25.82
C ALA A 230 -4.09 6.35 -26.39
N GLN A 231 -4.49 7.59 -26.08
CA GLN A 231 -3.76 8.78 -26.50
C GLN A 231 -2.41 8.93 -25.79
N PHE A 232 -2.32 8.56 -24.51
CA PHE A 232 -1.04 8.46 -23.83
C PHE A 232 -0.14 7.39 -24.48
N ALA A 233 -0.68 6.20 -24.77
CA ALA A 233 0.07 5.10 -25.37
C ALA A 233 0.54 5.37 -26.80
N GLU A 234 -0.27 6.07 -27.60
CA GLU A 234 0.10 6.53 -28.93
C GLU A 234 1.32 7.44 -28.87
N ARG A 235 1.29 8.44 -27.97
CA ARG A 235 2.33 9.47 -27.86
C ARG A 235 3.57 9.01 -27.11
N GLY A 236 3.41 8.21 -26.06
CA GLY A 236 4.47 7.82 -25.11
C GLY A 236 4.83 6.34 -25.09
N GLY A 237 4.17 5.49 -25.87
CA GLY A 237 4.34 4.03 -25.75
C GLY A 237 3.42 3.42 -24.70
N MET A 238 3.11 2.12 -24.83
CA MET A 238 2.07 1.48 -24.02
C MET A 238 2.36 1.58 -22.51
N GLU A 239 3.54 1.15 -22.08
CA GLU A 239 3.95 1.25 -20.67
C GLU A 239 4.24 2.70 -20.27
N GLY A 240 4.69 3.55 -21.21
CA GLY A 240 4.80 5.00 -21.00
C GLY A 240 3.49 5.69 -20.62
N ALA A 241 2.32 5.07 -20.85
CA ALA A 241 1.05 5.59 -20.37
C ALA A 241 0.88 5.56 -18.83
N GLU A 242 1.79 4.89 -18.10
CA GLU A 242 1.81 4.87 -16.64
C GLU A 242 2.03 6.25 -16.00
N VAL A 243 2.48 7.26 -16.78
CA VAL A 243 2.65 8.66 -16.34
C VAL A 243 1.38 9.30 -15.78
N ILE A 244 0.20 8.69 -15.95
CA ILE A 244 -1.02 9.08 -15.22
C ILE A 244 -0.84 9.02 -13.69
N MET A 245 0.12 8.24 -13.17
CA MET A 245 0.49 8.24 -11.75
C MET A 245 1.13 9.55 -11.31
N TRP A 246 1.88 10.22 -12.19
CA TRP A 246 2.47 11.54 -11.89
C TRP A 246 1.39 12.59 -11.67
N LEU A 247 0.19 12.41 -12.24
CA LEU A 247 -0.96 13.26 -11.98
C LEU A 247 -1.53 13.11 -10.57
N ILE A 248 -1.32 11.97 -9.88
CA ILE A 248 -1.67 11.83 -8.47
C ILE A 248 -0.79 12.75 -7.63
N MET A 249 0.52 12.71 -7.85
CA MET A 249 1.47 13.63 -7.19
C MET A 249 1.10 15.08 -7.51
N ARG A 250 0.94 15.42 -8.80
CA ARG A 250 0.68 16.78 -9.24
C ARG A 250 -0.67 17.34 -8.76
N GLY A 251 -1.70 16.48 -8.66
CA GLY A 251 -3.02 16.84 -8.15
C GLY A 251 -3.03 17.16 -6.65
N ALA A 252 -2.04 16.68 -5.90
CA ALA A 252 -1.87 17.01 -4.48
C ALA A 252 -1.12 18.33 -4.25
N MET A 253 -0.62 18.97 -5.30
CA MET A 253 0.12 20.22 -5.24
C MET A 253 -0.79 21.41 -5.51
N ALA A 254 -0.29 22.61 -5.20
CA ALA A 254 -0.95 23.85 -5.54
C ALA A 254 -1.15 23.99 -7.08
N PRO A 255 -2.18 24.73 -7.54
CA PRO A 255 -2.40 25.02 -8.95
C PRO A 255 -1.15 25.52 -9.68
N LYS A 256 -0.35 26.39 -9.06
CA LYS A 256 0.97 26.77 -9.55
C LYS A 256 2.05 26.15 -8.67
N VAL A 257 3.11 25.67 -9.31
CA VAL A 257 4.27 25.09 -8.64
C VAL A 257 5.54 25.81 -9.07
N LYS A 258 6.54 25.81 -8.19
CA LYS A 258 7.91 26.20 -8.53
C LYS A 258 8.69 24.96 -8.94
N LYS A 259 9.11 24.89 -10.20
CA LYS A 259 10.04 23.86 -10.66
C LYS A 259 11.45 24.17 -10.19
N LEU A 260 11.94 23.37 -9.25
CA LEU A 260 13.29 23.55 -8.71
C LEU A 260 14.35 22.79 -9.50
N HIS A 261 13.92 21.70 -10.15
CA HIS A 261 14.81 20.86 -10.94
C HIS A 261 14.02 20.11 -12.01
N GLN A 262 14.69 19.84 -13.14
CA GLN A 262 14.22 18.93 -14.18
C GLN A 262 15.43 18.23 -14.79
N ALA A 263 15.35 16.91 -14.85
CA ALA A 263 16.31 16.03 -15.50
C ALA A 263 15.62 15.22 -16.59
N TYR A 264 16.35 14.95 -17.66
CA TYR A 264 15.90 14.07 -18.74
C TYR A 264 17.10 13.42 -19.40
N TYR A 265 17.11 12.09 -19.45
CA TYR A 265 18.15 11.30 -20.10
C TYR A 265 17.56 10.01 -20.68
N LEU A 266 17.84 9.72 -21.94
CA LEU A 266 17.34 8.53 -22.64
C LEU A 266 18.54 7.64 -23.04
N PRO A 267 19.04 6.78 -22.13
CA PRO A 267 20.21 5.93 -22.42
C PRO A 267 19.88 4.67 -23.22
N SER A 268 18.65 4.17 -23.08
CA SER A 268 18.24 2.85 -23.58
C SER A 268 16.72 2.85 -23.83
N MET A 269 15.96 1.90 -23.29
CA MET A 269 14.53 1.71 -23.58
C MET A 269 13.60 2.78 -23.00
N THR A 270 13.97 3.39 -21.87
CA THR A 270 13.10 4.31 -21.13
C THR A 270 13.71 5.68 -21.00
N ALA A 271 12.91 6.70 -21.26
CA ALA A 271 13.26 8.09 -20.97
C ALA A 271 13.28 8.31 -19.45
N ILE A 272 14.48 8.34 -18.87
CA ILE A 272 14.71 8.55 -17.44
C ILE A 272 14.58 10.04 -17.16
N SER A 273 13.59 10.41 -16.35
CA SER A 273 13.35 11.79 -15.98
C SER A 273 13.15 11.93 -14.48
N ALA A 274 13.46 13.12 -13.96
CA ALA A 274 13.08 13.52 -12.62
C ALA A 274 12.70 15.00 -12.59
N VAL A 275 11.68 15.38 -11.83
CA VAL A 275 11.31 16.77 -11.55
C VAL A 275 11.09 16.99 -10.06
N ILE A 276 11.39 18.19 -9.59
CA ILE A 276 11.10 18.63 -8.23
C ILE A 276 10.19 19.85 -8.29
N TYR A 277 9.06 19.75 -7.59
CA TYR A 277 8.09 20.83 -7.45
C TYR A 277 7.91 21.20 -5.98
N GLU A 278 7.78 22.50 -5.73
CA GLU A 278 7.21 23.03 -4.49
C GLU A 278 5.97 23.85 -4.79
N ASP A 279 5.04 23.91 -3.83
CA ASP A 279 3.87 24.76 -3.97
C ASP A 279 4.29 26.22 -4.18
N ASP A 280 3.67 26.90 -5.14
CA ASP A 280 3.64 28.36 -5.10
C ASP A 280 2.57 28.79 -4.08
N PRO A 281 2.97 29.36 -2.93
CA PRO A 281 2.04 29.69 -1.86
C PRO A 281 1.00 30.75 -2.29
N THR A 282 1.26 31.50 -3.36
CA THR A 282 0.31 32.48 -3.90
C THR A 282 -0.84 31.85 -4.67
N SER A 283 -0.76 30.55 -4.98
CA SER A 283 -1.76 29.84 -5.78
C SER A 283 -2.58 28.83 -5.00
N LEU A 284 -2.29 28.64 -3.70
CA LEU A 284 -3.03 27.70 -2.86
C LEU A 284 -4.52 28.08 -2.84
N PRO A 285 -5.42 27.15 -3.16
CA PRO A 285 -6.84 27.43 -3.06
C PRO A 285 -7.22 27.67 -1.59
N PRO A 286 -8.23 28.51 -1.33
CA PRO A 286 -8.75 28.66 0.03
C PRO A 286 -9.21 27.29 0.55
N ALA A 287 -8.90 27.00 1.82
CA ALA A 287 -9.37 25.78 2.46
C ALA A 287 -10.91 25.76 2.46
N VAL A 288 -11.51 24.75 1.83
CA VAL A 288 -12.97 24.59 1.77
C VAL A 288 -13.54 24.27 3.15
N GLU A 289 -12.78 23.54 3.97
CA GLU A 289 -13.09 23.23 5.36
C GLU A 289 -11.82 23.23 6.23
N SER A 290 -11.99 23.37 7.55
CA SER A 290 -10.86 23.29 8.47
C SER A 290 -10.33 21.85 8.59
N PRO A 291 -9.03 21.64 8.87
CA PRO A 291 -8.47 20.32 9.15
C PRO A 291 -9.22 19.53 10.23
N ALA A 292 -9.75 20.20 11.25
CA ALA A 292 -10.52 19.56 12.32
C ALA A 292 -11.92 19.11 11.85
N ALA A 293 -12.59 19.91 11.03
CA ALA A 293 -13.86 19.53 10.40
C ALA A 293 -13.66 18.35 9.43
N TYR A 294 -12.60 18.41 8.62
CA TYR A 294 -12.21 17.33 7.70
C TYR A 294 -12.01 16.00 8.44
N ARG A 295 -11.25 16.01 9.54
CA ARG A 295 -11.07 14.82 10.41
C ARG A 295 -12.38 14.31 10.99
N THR A 296 -13.26 15.21 11.43
CA THR A 296 -14.57 14.84 11.99
C THR A 296 -15.42 14.13 10.95
N ARG A 297 -15.46 14.67 9.72
CA ARG A 297 -16.16 14.05 8.60
C ARG A 297 -15.56 12.68 8.25
N ALA A 298 -14.23 12.56 8.23
CA ALA A 298 -13.54 11.30 7.91
C ALA A 298 -13.78 10.19 8.95
N ALA A 299 -14.07 10.57 10.20
CA ALA A 299 -14.39 9.65 11.27
C ALA A 299 -15.90 9.35 11.41
N GLN A 300 -16.76 10.04 10.65
CA GLN A 300 -18.20 10.07 10.89
C GLN A 300 -18.86 8.68 10.83
N GLU A 301 -18.44 7.82 9.89
CA GLU A 301 -19.01 6.48 9.70
C GLU A 301 -18.89 5.55 10.92
N LEU A 302 -17.87 5.75 11.75
CA LEU A 302 -17.64 4.97 12.97
C LEU A 302 -17.87 5.78 14.25
N ALA A 303 -18.35 7.03 14.15
CA ALA A 303 -18.58 7.86 15.32
C ALA A 303 -19.67 7.26 16.23
N GLY A 304 -19.33 7.04 17.50
CA GLY A 304 -20.26 6.44 18.48
C GLY A 304 -20.23 4.92 18.54
N VAL A 305 -19.45 4.24 17.69
CA VAL A 305 -19.33 2.78 17.68
C VAL A 305 -18.80 2.22 19.01
N GLU A 306 -18.02 3.02 19.74
CA GLU A 306 -17.47 2.67 21.05
C GLU A 306 -18.53 2.46 22.14
N LYS A 307 -19.76 2.96 21.93
CA LYS A 307 -20.90 2.75 22.83
C LYS A 307 -21.50 1.34 22.71
N LEU A 308 -21.17 0.60 21.65
CA LEU A 308 -21.62 -0.77 21.45
C LEU A 308 -20.76 -1.71 22.32
N GLU A 309 -21.27 -2.05 23.51
CA GLU A 309 -20.59 -2.98 24.41
C GLU A 309 -20.33 -4.33 23.74
N GLY A 310 -19.18 -4.94 24.05
CA GLY A 310 -18.79 -6.24 23.52
C GLY A 310 -18.52 -6.27 22.00
N SER A 311 -18.40 -5.11 21.35
CA SER A 311 -18.15 -5.00 19.91
C SER A 311 -16.74 -4.49 19.61
N TYR A 312 -16.08 -5.08 18.62
CA TYR A 312 -14.69 -4.79 18.27
C TYR A 312 -14.55 -4.58 16.76
N PRO A 313 -14.83 -3.37 16.24
CA PRO A 313 -14.72 -3.09 14.80
C PRO A 313 -13.33 -3.44 14.28
N PHE A 314 -13.25 -4.23 13.20
CA PHE A 314 -11.98 -4.69 12.62
C PHE A 314 -11.35 -3.59 11.76
N THR A 315 -10.84 -2.56 12.43
CA THR A 315 -10.15 -1.43 11.81
C THR A 315 -8.78 -1.86 11.27
N LEU A 316 -8.20 -1.03 10.39
CA LEU A 316 -6.83 -1.21 9.90
C LEU A 316 -5.78 -1.30 11.04
N GLU A 317 -6.02 -0.64 12.17
CA GLU A 317 -5.17 -0.76 13.36
C GLU A 317 -5.20 -2.16 13.96
N ARG A 318 -6.40 -2.72 14.14
CA ARG A 318 -6.57 -4.09 14.63
C ARG A 318 -6.04 -5.11 13.64
N SER A 319 -6.29 -4.88 12.34
CA SER A 319 -5.76 -5.69 11.24
C SER A 319 -4.24 -5.77 11.30
N LEU A 320 -3.56 -4.62 11.45
CA LEU A 320 -2.11 -4.57 11.56
C LEU A 320 -1.61 -5.27 12.83
N LYS A 321 -2.17 -4.91 14.00
CA LYS A 321 -1.77 -5.48 15.30
C LYS A 321 -1.81 -7.00 15.30
N ALA A 322 -2.89 -7.58 14.77
CA ALA A 322 -3.14 -9.01 14.81
C ALA A 322 -2.85 -9.72 13.47
N TYR A 323 -2.14 -9.08 12.54
CA TYR A 323 -1.96 -9.63 11.18
C TYR A 323 -1.35 -11.02 11.23
N ARG A 324 -0.23 -11.19 11.96
CA ARG A 324 0.50 -12.46 12.06
C ARG A 324 -0.39 -13.62 12.52
N LEU A 325 -1.22 -13.40 13.54
CA LEU A 325 -2.14 -14.41 14.04
C LEU A 325 -3.31 -14.67 13.08
N ASN A 326 -3.86 -13.62 12.45
CA ASN A 326 -4.90 -13.78 11.44
C ASN A 326 -4.39 -14.53 10.20
N ASP A 327 -3.16 -14.25 9.75
CA ASP A 327 -2.47 -14.95 8.66
C ASP A 327 -2.25 -16.43 9.01
N PHE A 328 -1.69 -16.71 10.18
CA PHE A 328 -1.51 -18.08 10.66
C PHE A 328 -2.81 -18.90 10.66
N LEU A 329 -3.91 -18.31 11.15
CA LEU A 329 -5.21 -18.98 11.17
C LEU A 329 -5.86 -19.03 9.78
N HIS A 330 -5.57 -18.08 8.90
CA HIS A 330 -6.01 -18.11 7.51
C HIS A 330 -5.44 -19.33 6.78
N ARG A 331 -4.16 -19.67 7.01
CA ARG A 331 -3.51 -20.84 6.41
C ARG A 331 -4.17 -22.18 6.71
N LEU A 332 -5.08 -22.25 7.69
CA LEU A 332 -5.91 -23.43 7.93
C LEU A 332 -6.83 -23.82 6.76
N ILE A 333 -7.00 -22.96 5.75
CA ILE A 333 -7.65 -23.35 4.49
C ILE A 333 -6.79 -24.32 3.67
N GLU A 334 -5.48 -24.32 3.85
CA GLU A 334 -4.54 -25.18 3.12
C GLU A 334 -4.53 -26.60 3.72
N PRO A 335 -4.78 -27.66 2.93
CA PRO A 335 -4.86 -29.03 3.44
C PRO A 335 -3.61 -29.53 4.17
N GLY A 336 -2.42 -29.25 3.64
CA GLY A 336 -1.17 -29.67 4.27
C GLY A 336 -0.92 -28.93 5.59
N PHE A 337 -1.22 -27.62 5.64
CA PHE A 337 -1.06 -26.82 6.85
C PHE A 337 -2.02 -27.25 7.96
N ARG A 338 -3.32 -27.42 7.65
CA ARG A 338 -4.31 -27.85 8.65
C ARG A 338 -4.01 -29.26 9.17
N GLN A 339 -3.47 -30.15 8.35
CA GLN A 339 -3.10 -31.50 8.78
C GLN A 339 -1.96 -31.44 9.81
N ARG A 340 -0.88 -30.72 9.48
CA ARG A 340 0.24 -30.49 10.41
C ARG A 340 -0.23 -29.85 11.71
N PHE A 341 -1.15 -28.88 11.61
CA PHE A 341 -1.73 -28.21 12.78
C PHE A 341 -2.50 -29.16 13.71
N LEU A 342 -3.21 -30.14 13.15
CA LEU A 342 -3.95 -31.15 13.92
C LEU A 342 -3.04 -32.23 14.53
N GLU A 343 -1.91 -32.53 13.87
CA GLU A 343 -0.90 -33.49 14.34
C GLU A 343 -0.07 -32.90 15.49
N ASP A 344 0.56 -31.74 15.26
CA ASP A 344 1.31 -30.97 16.25
C ASP A 344 1.44 -29.50 15.82
N PRO A 345 0.78 -28.55 16.51
CA PRO A 345 0.85 -27.13 16.13
C PRO A 345 2.15 -26.43 16.57
N GLU A 346 2.97 -27.00 17.46
CA GLU A 346 4.15 -26.32 18.01
C GLU A 346 5.22 -25.95 16.97
N PRO A 347 5.62 -26.83 16.03
CA PRO A 347 6.54 -26.47 14.96
C PRO A 347 5.99 -25.34 14.09
N LEU A 348 4.69 -25.35 13.81
CA LEU A 348 4.05 -24.29 13.01
C LEU A 348 4.09 -22.94 13.71
N PHE A 349 3.95 -22.89 15.04
CA PHE A 349 4.07 -21.66 15.79
C PHE A 349 5.46 -21.02 15.63
N ALA A 350 6.52 -21.83 15.65
CA ALA A 350 7.89 -21.36 15.44
C ALA A 350 8.15 -20.94 13.99
N GLU A 351 7.72 -21.75 13.02
CA GLU A 351 7.86 -21.46 11.58
C GLU A 351 7.21 -20.13 11.18
N HIS A 352 6.08 -19.78 11.81
CA HIS A 352 5.36 -18.54 11.55
C HIS A 352 5.67 -17.40 12.54
N GLY A 353 6.66 -17.61 13.42
CA GLY A 353 7.13 -16.57 14.34
C GLY A 353 6.05 -16.04 15.28
N LEU A 354 5.08 -16.87 15.70
CA LEU A 354 4.07 -16.45 16.66
C LEU A 354 4.72 -16.05 17.99
N THR A 355 4.16 -15.04 18.65
CA THR A 355 4.58 -14.66 20.02
C THR A 355 4.09 -15.68 21.04
N ASP A 356 4.66 -15.68 22.24
CA ASP A 356 4.22 -16.61 23.28
C ASP A 356 2.78 -16.36 23.75
N GLU A 357 2.31 -15.09 23.70
CA GLU A 357 0.90 -14.74 23.92
C GLU A 357 0.00 -15.36 22.84
N GLU A 358 0.36 -15.21 21.56
CA GLU A 358 -0.42 -15.76 20.44
C GLU A 358 -0.51 -17.29 20.51
N LYS A 359 0.60 -17.96 20.84
CA LYS A 359 0.64 -19.40 21.08
C LYS A 359 -0.30 -19.81 22.22
N ASP A 360 -0.23 -19.12 23.36
CA ASP A 360 -1.11 -19.41 24.51
C ASP A 360 -2.59 -19.24 24.17
N LEU A 361 -2.95 -18.19 23.44
CA LEU A 361 -4.33 -17.94 22.99
C LEU A 361 -4.87 -19.10 22.13
N ILE A 362 -4.06 -19.63 21.20
CA ILE A 362 -4.44 -20.79 20.37
C ILE A 362 -4.55 -22.05 21.23
N ARG A 363 -3.55 -22.36 22.08
CA ARG A 363 -3.52 -23.56 22.92
C ARG A 363 -4.73 -23.64 23.85
N ARG A 364 -5.05 -22.52 24.50
CA ARG A 364 -6.19 -22.43 25.43
C ARG A 364 -7.53 -22.32 24.74
N ARG A 365 -7.56 -22.03 23.43
CA ARG A 365 -8.78 -21.79 22.65
C ARG A 365 -9.63 -20.70 23.32
N ASP A 366 -8.98 -19.64 23.81
CA ASP A 366 -9.64 -18.54 24.51
C ASP A 366 -10.30 -17.62 23.48
N TRP A 367 -11.46 -18.04 22.96
CA TRP A 367 -12.19 -17.38 21.87
C TRP A 367 -12.44 -15.90 22.14
N ARG A 368 -12.74 -15.57 23.40
CA ARG A 368 -13.01 -14.19 23.83
C ARG A 368 -11.74 -13.36 23.81
N LYS A 369 -10.63 -13.86 24.35
CA LYS A 369 -9.35 -13.13 24.29
C LYS A 369 -8.77 -13.06 22.88
N LEU A 370 -8.98 -14.07 22.03
CA LEU A 370 -8.60 -14.01 20.61
C LEU A 370 -9.32 -12.84 19.91
N MET A 371 -10.62 -12.64 20.18
CA MET A 371 -11.37 -11.48 19.68
C MET A 371 -10.83 -10.17 20.25
N HIS A 372 -10.56 -10.10 21.56
CA HIS A 372 -9.99 -8.91 22.20
C HIS A 372 -8.60 -8.56 21.65
N TYR A 373 -7.77 -9.56 21.38
CA TYR A 373 -6.43 -9.43 20.83
C TYR A 373 -6.45 -8.76 19.45
N GLY A 374 -7.43 -9.15 18.62
CA GLY A 374 -7.64 -8.58 17.28
C GLY A 374 -7.86 -9.62 16.18
N VAL A 375 -8.10 -10.89 16.51
CA VAL A 375 -8.43 -11.89 15.48
C VAL A 375 -9.82 -11.62 14.95
N ILE A 376 -9.99 -11.53 13.62
CA ILE A 376 -11.32 -11.38 13.02
C ILE A 376 -12.09 -12.69 13.19
N PHE A 377 -13.40 -12.59 13.49
CA PHE A 377 -14.26 -13.75 13.75
C PHE A 377 -14.13 -14.85 12.68
N PHE A 378 -14.02 -14.48 11.41
CA PHE A 378 -13.95 -15.45 10.31
C PHE A 378 -12.67 -16.30 10.28
N MET A 379 -11.62 -15.92 11.02
CA MET A 379 -10.47 -16.78 11.27
C MET A 379 -10.72 -17.72 12.45
N LEU A 380 -11.46 -17.27 13.47
CA LEU A 380 -11.92 -18.13 14.57
C LEU A 380 -12.89 -19.19 14.08
N GLU A 381 -13.77 -18.85 13.14
CA GLU A 381 -14.71 -19.78 12.52
C GLU A 381 -13.98 -20.90 11.76
N LYS A 382 -12.91 -20.57 11.01
CA LYS A 382 -12.04 -21.57 10.36
C LYS A 382 -11.32 -22.43 11.37
N PHE A 383 -10.74 -21.80 12.39
CA PHE A 383 -10.05 -22.51 13.46
C PHE A 383 -10.98 -23.50 14.19
N ALA A 384 -12.18 -23.06 14.56
CA ALA A 384 -13.20 -23.89 15.18
C ALA A 384 -13.58 -25.07 14.27
N ALA A 385 -13.82 -24.84 12.99
CA ALA A 385 -14.11 -25.91 12.04
C ALA A 385 -12.99 -26.96 11.97
N VAL A 386 -11.72 -26.55 11.95
CA VAL A 386 -10.57 -27.46 11.89
C VAL A 386 -10.46 -28.34 13.14
N ILE A 387 -10.55 -27.77 14.34
CA ILE A 387 -10.42 -28.57 15.57
C ILE A 387 -11.69 -29.35 15.92
N GLY A 388 -12.77 -29.09 15.19
CA GLY A 388 -14.07 -29.68 15.42
C GLY A 388 -14.79 -29.05 16.61
N THR A 389 -15.06 -27.76 16.49
CA THR A 389 -15.88 -26.97 17.40
C THR A 389 -16.91 -26.23 16.54
N THR A 390 -18.17 -26.20 16.99
CA THR A 390 -19.24 -25.54 16.24
C THR A 390 -19.22 -24.04 16.50
N ASN A 391 -19.81 -23.26 15.61
CA ASN A 391 -19.94 -21.83 15.79
C ASN A 391 -20.64 -21.46 17.11
N LEU A 392 -21.62 -22.28 17.54
CA LEU A 392 -22.40 -22.05 18.76
C LEU A 392 -21.54 -22.15 20.02
N HIS A 393 -20.56 -23.08 20.05
CA HIS A 393 -19.61 -23.16 21.16
C HIS A 393 -18.74 -21.90 21.24
N VAL A 394 -18.29 -21.39 20.08
CA VAL A 394 -17.51 -20.14 20.01
C VAL A 394 -18.36 -18.96 20.48
N TYR A 395 -19.62 -18.86 20.05
CA TYR A 395 -20.54 -17.80 20.49
C TYR A 395 -20.81 -17.83 22.00
N ALA A 396 -21.07 -19.02 22.56
CA ALA A 396 -21.30 -19.22 23.99
C ALA A 396 -20.06 -18.81 24.80
N ALA A 397 -18.87 -19.26 24.37
CA ALA A 397 -17.60 -18.90 25.01
C ALA A 397 -17.32 -17.39 24.96
N MET A 398 -17.62 -16.71 23.85
CA MET A 398 -17.48 -15.24 23.76
C MET A 398 -18.46 -14.51 24.69
N ARG A 399 -19.65 -15.07 24.94
CA ARG A 399 -20.60 -14.56 25.95
C ARG A 399 -20.23 -14.95 27.39
N GLY A 400 -19.29 -15.87 27.58
CA GLY A 400 -18.84 -16.32 28.89
C GLY A 400 -19.85 -17.23 29.60
N GLU A 401 -20.67 -17.96 28.85
CA GLU A 401 -21.69 -18.86 29.38
C GLU A 401 -21.60 -20.27 28.76
N PRO A 402 -22.15 -21.31 29.41
CA PRO A 402 -22.26 -22.64 28.83
C PRO A 402 -23.10 -22.66 27.54
N LEU A 403 -22.86 -23.64 26.66
CA LEU A 403 -23.59 -23.79 25.40
C LEU A 403 -25.10 -23.92 25.63
N GLU A 404 -25.50 -24.64 26.67
CA GLU A 404 -26.90 -24.90 27.02
C GLU A 404 -27.64 -23.60 27.32
N GLU A 405 -27.00 -22.70 28.08
CA GLU A 405 -27.56 -21.37 28.38
C GLU A 405 -27.61 -20.50 27.14
N PHE A 406 -26.57 -20.55 26.30
CA PHE A 406 -26.58 -19.84 25.02
C PHE A 406 -27.72 -20.28 24.11
N LEU A 407 -27.94 -21.60 23.98
CA LEU A 407 -28.98 -22.18 23.13
C LEU A 407 -30.39 -21.83 23.60
N LYS A 408 -30.62 -21.56 24.90
CA LYS A 408 -31.92 -21.04 25.39
C LYS A 408 -32.27 -19.68 24.79
N THR A 409 -31.27 -18.90 24.38
CA THR A 409 -31.50 -17.60 23.74
C THR A 409 -31.82 -17.70 22.25
N ARG A 410 -31.69 -18.89 21.63
CA ARG A 410 -31.93 -19.12 20.19
C ARG A 410 -33.32 -19.71 19.98
N LYS A 411 -34.02 -19.27 18.92
CA LYS A 411 -35.35 -19.80 18.56
C LYS A 411 -35.31 -21.27 18.15
N THR A 412 -34.24 -21.68 17.47
CA THR A 412 -33.99 -23.06 17.05
C THR A 412 -32.63 -23.50 17.58
N LYS A 413 -32.58 -24.67 18.21
CA LYS A 413 -31.36 -25.23 18.80
C LYS A 413 -30.68 -26.13 17.76
N VAL A 414 -29.76 -25.56 16.99
CA VAL A 414 -29.00 -26.26 15.95
C VAL A 414 -27.52 -26.00 16.15
N LEU A 415 -26.71 -27.03 15.99
CA LEU A 415 -25.26 -26.92 15.92
C LEU A 415 -24.82 -26.91 14.45
N TYR A 416 -23.93 -25.99 14.09
CA TYR A 416 -23.40 -25.89 12.73
C TYR A 416 -21.97 -25.36 12.71
N SER A 417 -21.28 -25.60 11.59
CA SER A 417 -19.91 -25.19 11.30
C SER A 417 -19.78 -24.95 9.79
N VAL A 418 -18.69 -24.29 9.37
CA VAL A 418 -18.30 -24.14 7.96
C VAL A 418 -17.54 -25.37 7.42
N ALA A 419 -17.42 -26.42 8.21
CA ALA A 419 -16.75 -27.67 7.84
C ALA A 419 -17.32 -28.31 6.57
N GLY A 420 -16.44 -28.66 5.63
CA GLY A 420 -16.77 -29.39 4.40
C GLY A 420 -16.77 -30.92 4.58
N LYS A 421 -16.93 -31.64 3.48
CA LYS A 421 -17.04 -33.12 3.44
C LYS A 421 -15.84 -33.84 4.08
N ASP A 422 -14.65 -33.27 3.99
CA ASP A 422 -13.41 -33.88 4.48
C ASP A 422 -13.23 -33.80 6.00
N ALA A 423 -14.08 -33.04 6.71
CA ALA A 423 -13.90 -32.81 8.14
C ALA A 423 -14.25 -34.03 9.00
N GLY A 424 -14.98 -35.03 8.46
CA GLY A 424 -15.29 -36.31 9.12
C GLY A 424 -16.07 -36.24 10.44
N LYS A 425 -16.34 -35.03 10.95
CA LYS A 425 -17.02 -34.77 12.22
C LYS A 425 -18.32 -34.03 11.92
N THR A 426 -19.43 -34.77 11.92
CA THR A 426 -20.78 -34.20 11.89
C THR A 426 -21.58 -34.56 13.14
N ASP A 427 -21.04 -35.41 14.01
CA ASP A 427 -21.65 -35.83 15.28
C ASP A 427 -21.39 -34.79 16.39
N TRP A 428 -21.72 -33.52 16.10
CA TRP A 428 -21.61 -32.42 17.07
C TRP A 428 -22.65 -32.51 18.19
N ASP A 429 -23.79 -33.15 17.90
CA ASP A 429 -24.94 -33.25 18.79
C ASP A 429 -24.79 -34.36 19.87
N LYS A 430 -23.64 -35.06 19.90
CA LYS A 430 -23.42 -36.26 20.75
C LYS A 430 -22.39 -36.08 21.88
N LYS A 431 -21.92 -34.87 22.15
CA LYS A 431 -21.01 -34.59 23.28
C LYS A 431 -21.54 -33.51 24.20
#